data_AF-A0A9X2WGI3-F1
#
_entry.id   AF-A0A9X2WGI3-F1
#
_cell.length_a   1.000
_cell.length_b   1.000
_cell.length_c   1.000
_cell.angle_alpha   90.00
_cell.angle_beta   90.00
_cell.angle_gamma   90.00
#
_symmetry.space_group_name_H-M   'P 1'
#
loop_
_entity.id
_entity.type
_entity.pdbx_description
1 polymer ?
#
loop_
_entity_poly.entity_id
_entity_poly.type
_entity_poly.pdbx_seq_one_letter_code
_entity_poly.pdbx_strand_id
1 'polypeptide(L)'
;MKRDIYQTFIGAKGVAFAWIGAAIGPIFLVIGLEPGYRVHLVIGVVSLLLVAASILDGVRALRAKSWSGVIAFAVVPVMLLAGGVVLAFMDES
;
A
#
# COMPACT_ATOMS: atom_id res chain seq x y z
N MET A 1 -25.83 15.67 7.89
CA MET A 1 -25.15 14.60 7.11
C MET A 1 -24.74 13.48 8.06
N LYS A 2 -25.40 12.32 8.04
CA LYS A 2 -24.86 11.11 8.69
C LYS A 2 -23.73 10.59 7.79
N ARG A 3 -22.47 10.84 8.16
CA ARG A 3 -21.35 10.10 7.56
C ARG A 3 -21.59 8.64 7.89
N ASP A 4 -21.78 7.81 6.86
CA ASP A 4 -22.03 6.39 7.05
C ASP A 4 -20.79 5.76 7.69
N ILE A 5 -20.94 5.26 8.91
CA ILE A 5 -19.87 4.64 9.69
C ILE A 5 -19.33 3.43 8.93
N TYR A 6 -20.16 2.72 8.17
CA TYR A 6 -19.74 1.58 7.37
C TYR A 6 -18.82 1.98 6.21
N GLN A 7 -19.11 3.08 5.51
CA GLN A 7 -18.22 3.60 4.46
C GLN A 7 -16.87 4.04 5.03
N THR A 8 -16.89 4.66 6.20
CA THR A 8 -15.67 5.10 6.89
C THR A 8 -14.83 3.91 7.36
N PHE A 9 -15.47 2.86 7.88
CA PHE A 9 -14.81 1.65 8.36
C PHE A 9 -14.25 0.78 7.23
N ILE A 10 -15.00 0.61 6.14
CA ILE A 10 -14.52 -0.11 4.94
C ILE A 10 -13.35 0.65 4.31
N GLY A 11 -13.42 1.99 4.24
CA GLY A 11 -12.31 2.83 3.80
C GLY A 11 -11.06 2.64 4.67
N ALA A 12 -11.21 2.65 6.00
CA ALA A 12 -10.10 2.46 6.93
C ALA A 12 -9.43 1.08 6.79
N LYS A 13 -10.20 0.01 6.56
CA LYS A 13 -9.65 -1.32 6.27
C LYS A 13 -8.85 -1.33 4.97
N GLY A 14 -9.38 -0.71 3.91
CA GLY A 14 -8.68 -0.60 2.62
C GLY A 14 -7.34 0.13 2.76
N VAL A 15 -7.32 1.24 3.53
CA VAL A 15 -6.09 1.97 3.87
C VAL A 15 -5.09 1.08 4.58
N ALA A 16 -5.53 0.33 5.61
CA ALA A 16 -4.64 -0.55 6.37
C ALA A 16 -4.02 -1.65 5.50
N PHE A 17 -4.81 -2.26 4.59
CA PHE A 17 -4.27 -3.24 3.64
C PHE A 17 -3.27 -2.63 2.67
N ALA A 18 -3.50 -1.40 2.19
CA ALA A 18 -2.54 -0.70 1.36
C ALA A 18 -1.24 -0.38 2.11
N TRP A 19 -1.31 -0.04 3.41
CA TRP A 19 -0.13 0.21 4.23
C TRP A 19 0.70 -1.05 4.45
N ILE A 20 0.03 -2.15 4.79
CA ILE A 20 0.68 -3.45 4.96
C ILE A 20 1.32 -3.86 3.62
N GLY A 21 0.55 -3.78 2.53
CA GLY A 21 1.02 -4.09 1.18
C GLY A 21 2.21 -3.21 0.73
N ALA A 22 2.25 -1.94 1.12
CA ALA A 22 3.39 -1.06 0.86
C ALA A 22 4.65 -1.50 1.60
N ALA A 23 4.51 -1.84 2.89
CA ALA A 23 5.64 -2.24 3.72
C ALA A 23 6.24 -3.60 3.32
N ILE A 24 5.41 -4.58 3.02
CA ILE A 24 5.86 -5.97 2.79
C ILE A 24 5.90 -6.37 1.31
N GLY A 25 5.13 -5.70 0.45
CA GLY A 25 5.04 -6.01 -0.97
C GLY A 25 6.39 -6.08 -1.68
N PRO A 26 7.31 -5.12 -1.47
CA PRO A 26 8.66 -5.19 -2.04
C PRO A 26 9.45 -6.45 -1.64
N ILE A 27 9.32 -6.89 -0.38
CA ILE A 27 9.99 -8.10 0.12
C ILE A 27 9.48 -9.34 -0.63
N PHE A 28 8.16 -9.45 -0.81
CA PHE A 28 7.55 -10.56 -1.56
C PHE A 28 7.94 -10.57 -3.04
N LEU A 29 8.21 -9.40 -3.64
CA LEU A 29 8.73 -9.33 -5.01
C LEU A 29 10.13 -9.91 -5.09
N VAL A 30 11.02 -9.54 -4.18
CA VAL A 30 12.40 -10.02 -4.12
C VAL A 30 12.43 -11.54 -3.91
N ILE A 31 11.76 -12.04 -2.87
CA ILE A 31 11.63 -13.50 -2.62
C ILE A 31 11.07 -14.22 -3.87
N GLY A 32 10.12 -13.61 -4.55
CA GLY A 32 9.47 -14.17 -5.72
C GLY A 32 10.37 -14.33 -6.96
N LEU A 33 11.55 -13.70 -6.99
CA LEU A 33 12.52 -13.83 -8.08
C LEU A 33 13.29 -15.17 -8.01
N GLU A 34 13.33 -15.81 -6.86
CA GLU A 34 13.98 -17.11 -6.70
C GLU A 34 13.23 -18.26 -7.41
N PRO A 35 13.94 -19.19 -8.08
CA PRO A 35 13.33 -20.35 -8.71
C PRO A 35 12.77 -21.31 -7.65
N GLY A 36 11.47 -21.18 -7.39
CA GLY A 36 10.72 -22.00 -6.41
C GLY A 36 9.64 -21.22 -5.69
N TYR A 37 9.77 -19.88 -5.62
CA TYR A 37 8.90 -19.02 -4.81
C TYR A 37 7.98 -18.11 -5.64
N ARG A 38 7.71 -18.43 -6.91
CA ARG A 38 6.90 -17.58 -7.82
C ARG A 38 5.52 -17.15 -7.29
N VAL A 39 4.93 -17.91 -6.35
CA VAL A 39 3.69 -17.51 -5.67
C VAL A 39 3.87 -16.22 -4.86
N HIS A 40 5.04 -16.01 -4.24
CA HIS A 40 5.39 -14.79 -3.51
C HIS A 40 5.44 -13.58 -4.44
N LEU A 41 5.90 -13.76 -5.69
CA LEU A 41 5.88 -12.70 -6.69
C LEU A 41 4.46 -12.21 -6.97
N VAL A 42 3.47 -13.11 -7.03
CA VAL A 42 2.05 -12.73 -7.19
C VAL A 42 1.57 -11.91 -6.00
N ILE A 43 1.93 -12.30 -4.77
CA ILE A 43 1.59 -11.55 -3.55
C ILE A 43 2.18 -10.13 -3.60
N GLY A 44 3.46 -10.02 -4.00
CA GLY A 44 4.13 -8.73 -4.16
C GLY A 44 3.44 -7.83 -5.20
N VAL A 45 3.09 -8.39 -6.37
CA VAL A 45 2.40 -7.64 -7.43
C VAL A 45 1.02 -7.17 -6.97
N VAL A 46 0.20 -8.05 -6.37
CA VAL A 46 -1.13 -7.69 -5.87
C VAL A 46 -1.02 -6.61 -4.79
N SER A 47 -0.02 -6.70 -3.92
CA SER A 47 0.25 -5.69 -2.90
C SER A 47 0.55 -4.33 -3.53
N LEU A 48 1.41 -4.27 -4.56
CA LEU A 48 1.70 -3.02 -5.27
C LEU A 48 0.46 -2.44 -5.97
N LEU A 49 -0.41 -3.28 -6.53
CA LEU A 49 -1.65 -2.82 -7.15
C LEU A 49 -2.59 -2.17 -6.12
N LEU A 50 -2.68 -2.73 -4.91
CA LEU A 50 -3.44 -2.14 -3.81
C LEU A 50 -2.85 -0.79 -3.36
N VAL A 51 -1.53 -0.69 -3.28
CA VAL A 51 -0.83 0.57 -2.97
C VAL A 51 -1.12 1.62 -4.05
N ALA A 52 -1.02 1.25 -5.32
CA ALA A 52 -1.33 2.14 -6.43
C ALA A 52 -2.79 2.64 -6.38
N ALA A 53 -3.74 1.73 -6.13
CA ALA A 53 -5.14 2.09 -5.95
C ALA A 53 -5.35 3.07 -4.78
N SER A 54 -4.68 2.85 -3.65
CA SER A 54 -4.70 3.79 -2.51
C SER A 54 -4.18 5.17 -2.90
N ILE A 55 -3.05 5.25 -3.63
CA ILE A 55 -2.50 6.55 -4.05
C ILE A 55 -3.47 7.32 -4.95
N LEU A 56 -4.20 6.63 -5.84
CA LEU A 56 -5.26 7.24 -6.65
C LEU A 56 -6.39 7.83 -5.77
N ASP A 57 -6.76 7.15 -4.69
CA ASP A 57 -7.71 7.69 -3.71
C ASP A 57 -7.14 8.90 -2.95
N GLY A 58 -5.82 8.96 -2.74
CA GLY A 58 -5.14 10.15 -2.24
C GLY A 58 -5.25 11.36 -3.19
N VAL A 59 -5.15 11.13 -4.50
CA VAL A 59 -5.39 12.19 -5.51
C VAL A 59 -6.84 12.65 -5.49
N ARG A 60 -7.80 11.73 -5.31
CA ARG A 60 -9.22 12.08 -5.15
C ARG A 60 -9.46 12.87 -3.86
N ALA A 61 -8.80 12.52 -2.77
CA ALA A 61 -8.87 13.25 -1.50
C ALA A 61 -8.29 14.68 -1.62
N LEU A 62 -7.22 14.86 -2.40
CA LEU A 62 -6.66 16.18 -2.71
C LEU A 62 -7.69 17.06 -3.46
N ARG A 63 -8.35 16.51 -4.47
CA ARG A 63 -9.43 17.20 -5.20
C ARG A 63 -10.60 17.56 -4.28
N ALA A 64 -10.87 16.73 -3.27
CA ALA A 64 -11.88 16.98 -2.24
C ALA A 64 -11.39 17.90 -1.09
N LYS A 65 -10.17 18.45 -1.17
CA LYS A 65 -9.52 19.28 -0.13
C LYS A 65 -9.41 18.59 1.24
N SER A 66 -9.38 17.25 1.26
CA SER A 66 -9.22 16.47 2.49
C SER A 66 -7.75 16.12 2.73
N TRP A 67 -7.05 16.95 3.51
CA TRP A 67 -5.65 16.72 3.85
C TRP A 67 -5.40 15.43 4.63
N SER A 68 -6.33 15.05 5.54
CA SER A 68 -6.24 13.78 6.25
C SER A 68 -6.33 12.58 5.29
N GLY A 69 -7.18 12.66 4.26
CA GLY A 69 -7.25 11.66 3.20
C GLY A 69 -5.95 11.61 2.39
N VAL A 70 -5.40 12.75 1.99
CA VAL A 70 -4.11 12.79 1.27
C VAL A 70 -3.00 12.10 2.04
N ILE A 71 -2.90 12.38 3.35
CA ILE A 71 -1.87 11.75 4.20
C ILE A 71 -2.08 10.24 4.27
N ALA A 72 -3.29 9.79 4.57
CA ALA A 72 -3.59 8.38 4.77
C ALA A 72 -3.47 7.53 3.49
N PHE A 73 -3.92 8.08 2.35
CA PHE A 73 -4.02 7.34 1.10
C PHE A 73 -2.80 7.49 0.18
N ALA A 74 -2.00 8.55 0.31
CA ALA A 74 -0.83 8.79 -0.55
C ALA A 74 0.48 8.90 0.23
N VAL A 75 0.58 9.79 1.22
CA VAL A 75 1.87 10.06 1.89
C VAL A 75 2.37 8.84 2.66
N VAL A 76 1.53 8.28 3.53
CA VAL A 76 1.92 7.12 4.35
C VAL A 76 2.24 5.89 3.49
N PRO A 77 1.41 5.48 2.51
CA PRO A 77 1.74 4.38 1.62
C PRO A 77 3.04 4.59 0.85
N VAL A 78 3.33 5.80 0.35
CA VAL A 78 4.59 6.08 -0.36
C VAL A 78 5.80 5.96 0.57
N MET A 79 5.70 6.47 1.80
CA MET A 79 6.77 6.34 2.81
C MET A 79 7.00 4.88 3.20
N LEU A 80 5.93 4.11 3.42
CA LEU A 80 6.02 2.68 3.73
C LEU A 80 6.56 1.88 2.55
N LEU A 81 6.20 2.23 1.32
CA LEU A 81 6.71 1.59 0.12
C LEU A 81 8.22 1.83 -0.02
N ALA A 82 8.67 3.07 0.17
CA ALA A 82 10.10 3.38 0.17
C ALA A 82 10.85 2.62 1.27
N GLY A 83 10.30 2.56 2.48
CA GLY A 83 10.87 1.77 3.58
C GLY A 83 10.91 0.27 3.27
N GLY A 84 9.84 -0.29 2.73
CA GLY A 84 9.75 -1.70 2.33
C GLY A 84 10.75 -2.05 1.24
N VAL A 85 10.98 -1.16 0.27
CA VAL A 85 12.02 -1.30 -0.76
C VAL A 85 13.40 -1.33 -0.12
N VAL A 86 13.72 -0.38 0.78
CA VAL A 86 15.02 -0.35 1.47
C VAL A 86 15.25 -1.65 2.26
N LEU A 87 14.26 -2.10 3.02
CA LEU A 87 14.35 -3.35 3.79
C LEU A 87 14.56 -4.57 2.89
N ALA A 88 13.84 -4.65 1.77
CA ALA A 88 13.96 -5.76 0.83
C ALA A 88 15.37 -5.88 0.23
N PHE A 89 16.06 -4.75 0.01
CA PHE A 89 17.43 -4.76 -0.51
C PHE A 89 18.52 -4.84 0.57
N MET A 90 18.21 -4.51 1.84
CA MET A 90 19.13 -4.73 2.97
C MET A 90 19.19 -6.20 3.38
N ASP A 91 18.12 -6.97 3.17
CA ASP A 91 18.09 -8.40 3.50
C ASP A 91 18.91 -9.26 2.50
N GLU A 92 19.17 -8.74 1.30
CA GLU A 92 20.01 -9.42 0.29
C GLU A 92 21.53 -9.18 0.44
N SER A 93 21.97 -8.27 1.33
CA SER A 93 23.38 -7.86 1.51
C SER A 93 24.03 -8.49 2.74
#